data_AF-A0A2A4G9D4-F1
#
_entry.id   AF-A0A2A4G9D4-F1
#
_cell.length_a   1.000
_cell.length_b   1.000
_cell.length_c   1.000
_cell.angle_alpha   90.00
_cell.angle_beta   90.00
_cell.angle_gamma   90.00
#
_symmetry.space_group_name_H-M   'P 1'
#
loop_
_entity.id
_entity.type
_entity.pdbx_description
1 polymer ?
#
loop_
_entity_poly.entity_id
_entity_poly.type
_entity_poly.pdbx_seq_one_letter_code
_entity_poly.pdbx_strand_id
1 'polypeptide(L)'
;MMRHKTIIQVILLSLSMGILTGCKEKAINPEDDIPLFKGFIEENIDKVADDPYISSTLRPDDEMYEVLLDLQRGIPWDDKIQQRFSKLMSKGNEHAMIIKARSGLLNIEKRSYWASVLTDLMEKGNPYAAYWLSSKSNICHMYLGSRNLGNKVAKDLGLDTSYENKYCTEAIYQKAVEGFKNLAAQGDLRAQYFLLKDKGLDKSVEKREEYIKEIIRFAESHYYKPLMDYLHTLKKPSRRGLEFRTKEFRELGLDLYRVASNNYYTPAMSILMAYETDNHTLYNRMKQSGGRYYFWAMAIDRSDELTEKEKYCHAVLFEKIYKDIDFYGFDSGWPEKGDYDESICNIDKEIAEMKPMIYIDYFTKSDNWGQG
;
A
#
# COMPACT_ATOMS: atom_id res chain seq x y z
N MET A 1 59.47 45.63 32.63
CA MET A 1 59.10 44.75 33.76
C MET A 1 57.58 44.58 33.71
N MET A 2 57.10 43.33 33.61
CA MET A 2 55.70 42.85 33.71
C MET A 2 54.75 43.19 32.53
N ARG A 3 54.27 42.19 31.74
CA ARG A 3 53.11 41.27 31.97
C ARG A 3 51.80 42.07 32.06
N HIS A 4 50.67 41.77 31.40
CA HIS A 4 50.12 40.59 30.74
C HIS A 4 48.86 41.09 29.98
N LYS A 5 48.63 40.72 28.71
CA LYS A 5 47.66 39.71 28.24
C LYS A 5 46.40 40.27 27.54
N THR A 6 46.39 40.05 26.21
CA THR A 6 45.33 39.39 25.40
C THR A 6 44.06 40.20 25.04
N ILE A 7 43.41 40.06 23.87
CA ILE A 7 43.45 39.06 22.79
C ILE A 7 42.67 39.64 21.57
N ILE A 8 43.27 39.45 20.37
CA ILE A 8 42.66 39.17 19.05
C ILE A 8 41.54 40.10 18.53
N GLN A 9 41.96 41.07 17.71
CA GLN A 9 41.18 41.53 16.56
C GLN A 9 42.12 41.56 15.35
N VAL A 10 41.59 41.18 14.19
CA VAL A 10 42.22 41.22 12.86
C VAL A 10 43.16 40.05 12.54
N ILE A 11 42.68 39.15 11.69
CA ILE A 11 43.30 38.63 10.46
C ILE A 11 42.47 37.41 10.04
N LEU A 12 41.65 37.56 9.00
CA LEU A 12 41.23 36.52 8.04
C LEU A 12 40.22 37.16 7.07
N LEU A 13 40.75 37.95 6.15
CA LEU A 13 40.01 38.50 5.01
C LEU A 13 40.87 38.24 3.76
N SER A 14 40.96 36.95 3.41
CA SER A 14 41.44 36.42 2.13
C SER A 14 41.37 34.90 2.20
N LEU A 15 40.94 34.27 1.11
CA LEU A 15 40.60 32.84 0.94
C LEU A 15 39.23 32.37 1.44
N SER A 16 38.19 32.67 0.66
CA SER A 16 37.26 31.64 0.16
C SER A 16 36.26 32.25 -0.84
N MET A 17 36.74 32.84 -1.93
CA MET A 17 35.96 32.94 -3.17
C MET A 17 36.39 31.79 -4.06
N GLY A 18 35.79 30.64 -3.80
CA GLY A 18 36.01 29.41 -4.55
C GLY A 18 34.85 28.47 -4.29
N ILE A 19 34.01 28.32 -5.31
CA ILE A 19 33.02 27.24 -5.46
C ILE A 19 31.74 27.40 -4.61
N LEU A 20 30.90 28.37 -4.97
CA LEU A 20 29.44 28.30 -4.78
C LEU A 20 28.72 28.24 -6.14
N THR A 21 29.28 27.50 -7.09
CA THR A 21 28.53 26.94 -8.22
C THR A 21 28.31 25.46 -8.00
N GLY A 22 27.77 25.10 -6.83
CA GLY A 22 27.00 23.87 -6.74
C GLY A 22 25.74 24.11 -7.55
N CYS A 23 25.63 23.53 -8.75
CA CYS A 23 24.35 23.43 -9.43
C CYS A 23 23.35 22.91 -8.41
N LYS A 24 22.36 23.72 -8.01
CA LYS A 24 21.15 23.17 -7.39
C LYS A 24 20.70 22.11 -8.39
N GLU A 25 20.74 20.83 -8.01
CA GLU A 25 20.05 19.81 -8.78
C GLU A 25 18.65 20.36 -9.07
N LYS A 26 18.32 20.48 -10.36
CA LYS A 26 17.06 21.05 -10.80
C LYS A 26 15.97 20.25 -10.12
N ALA A 27 15.26 20.81 -9.15
CA ALA A 27 14.22 20.07 -8.45
C ALA A 27 13.10 19.70 -9.43
N ILE A 28 12.49 18.52 -9.25
CA ILE A 28 11.29 18.15 -10.01
C ILE A 28 10.22 19.21 -9.77
N ASN A 29 9.69 19.81 -10.83
CA ASN A 29 8.53 20.69 -10.80
C ASN A 29 7.31 19.97 -11.39
N PRO A 30 6.35 19.50 -10.58
CA PRO A 30 5.19 18.80 -11.12
C PRO A 30 4.19 19.65 -11.89
N GLU A 31 4.38 20.97 -11.99
CA GLU A 31 3.58 21.81 -12.89
C GLU A 31 3.76 21.41 -14.35
N ASP A 32 4.99 21.03 -14.73
CA ASP A 32 5.32 20.58 -16.09
C ASP A 32 4.64 19.24 -16.43
N ASP A 33 4.14 18.50 -15.43
CA ASP A 33 3.46 17.22 -15.63
C ASP A 33 1.99 17.39 -16.04
N ILE A 34 1.33 18.51 -15.66
CA ILE A 34 -0.10 18.77 -15.92
C ILE A 34 -0.46 18.56 -17.40
N PRO A 35 0.21 19.20 -18.38
CA PRO A 35 -0.13 19.01 -19.80
C PRO A 35 0.09 17.57 -20.28
N LEU A 36 0.97 16.79 -19.63
CA LEU A 36 1.25 15.41 -20.03
C LEU A 36 0.09 14.46 -19.69
N PHE A 37 -0.70 14.75 -18.66
CA PHE A 37 -1.89 13.96 -18.30
C PHE A 37 -3.16 14.36 -19.06
N LYS A 38 -3.17 15.52 -19.73
CA LYS A 38 -4.39 16.10 -20.30
C LYS A 38 -5.16 15.14 -21.20
N GLY A 39 -4.50 14.57 -22.21
CA GLY A 39 -5.14 13.65 -23.15
C GLY A 39 -5.67 12.38 -22.47
N PHE A 40 -4.89 11.82 -21.54
CA PHE A 40 -5.31 10.64 -20.76
C PHE A 40 -6.56 10.93 -19.91
N ILE A 41 -6.62 12.09 -19.28
CA ILE A 41 -7.78 12.51 -18.47
C ILE A 41 -9.01 12.72 -19.37
N GLU A 42 -8.89 13.54 -20.42
CA GLU A 42 -9.99 13.85 -21.35
C GLU A 42 -10.60 12.57 -21.95
N GLU A 43 -9.78 11.57 -22.23
CA GLU A 43 -10.24 10.31 -22.79
C GLU A 43 -10.94 9.41 -21.76
N ASN A 44 -10.61 9.48 -20.47
CA ASN A 44 -10.99 8.45 -19.48
C ASN A 44 -11.84 8.95 -18.30
N ILE A 45 -11.94 10.25 -18.08
CA ILE A 45 -12.57 10.83 -16.89
C ILE A 45 -14.05 10.45 -16.74
N ASP A 46 -14.77 10.32 -17.85
CA ASP A 46 -16.20 9.99 -17.86
C ASP A 46 -16.49 8.49 -18.11
N LYS A 47 -15.45 7.67 -18.29
CA LYS A 47 -15.59 6.23 -18.56
C LYS A 47 -15.61 5.45 -17.25
N VAL A 48 -16.71 4.74 -16.99
CA VAL A 48 -16.82 3.77 -15.89
C VAL A 48 -16.64 2.36 -16.44
N ALA A 49 -15.78 1.56 -15.82
CA ALA A 49 -15.56 0.19 -16.24
C ALA A 49 -16.81 -0.67 -15.99
N ASP A 50 -17.04 -1.64 -16.88
CA ASP A 50 -18.11 -2.65 -16.67
C ASP A 50 -17.65 -3.77 -15.75
N ASP A 51 -16.36 -4.15 -15.82
CA ASP A 51 -15.76 -5.16 -14.96
C ASP A 51 -15.38 -4.54 -13.62
N PRO A 52 -16.05 -4.92 -12.51
CA PRO A 52 -15.74 -4.39 -11.20
C PRO A 52 -14.37 -4.85 -10.71
N TYR A 53 -13.87 -6.01 -11.16
CA TYR A 53 -12.58 -6.56 -10.73
C TYR A 53 -11.40 -6.05 -11.56
N ILE A 54 -11.60 -5.08 -12.47
CA ILE A 54 -10.60 -4.68 -13.47
C ILE A 54 -9.29 -4.18 -12.86
N SER A 55 -9.35 -3.53 -11.68
CA SER A 55 -8.17 -3.05 -10.94
C SER A 55 -7.82 -3.90 -9.72
N SER A 56 -8.53 -5.02 -9.52
CA SER A 56 -8.26 -5.95 -8.44
C SER A 56 -6.99 -6.76 -8.74
N THR A 57 -6.17 -6.97 -7.72
CA THR A 57 -4.97 -7.81 -7.78
C THR A 57 -5.32 -9.28 -8.01
N LEU A 58 -6.48 -9.71 -7.51
CA LEU A 58 -7.03 -11.06 -7.64
C LEU A 58 -8.51 -11.01 -7.95
N ARG A 59 -8.99 -12.01 -8.68
CA ARG A 59 -10.40 -12.26 -8.98
C ARG A 59 -10.95 -13.37 -8.06
N PRO A 60 -12.28 -13.47 -7.88
CA PRO A 60 -12.88 -14.44 -6.96
C PRO A 60 -12.52 -15.91 -7.19
N ASP A 61 -12.15 -16.27 -8.43
CA ASP A 61 -11.71 -17.60 -8.83
C ASP A 61 -10.23 -17.88 -8.53
N ASP A 62 -9.44 -16.86 -8.20
CA ASP A 62 -8.06 -17.03 -7.79
C ASP A 62 -7.96 -17.72 -6.43
N GLU A 63 -7.07 -18.70 -6.32
CA GLU A 63 -6.89 -19.51 -5.11
C GLU A 63 -6.50 -18.71 -3.86
N MET A 64 -5.91 -17.53 -4.04
CA MET A 64 -5.51 -16.63 -2.95
C MET A 64 -6.58 -15.59 -2.58
N TYR A 65 -7.68 -15.50 -3.34
CA TYR A 65 -8.66 -14.41 -3.20
C TYR A 65 -9.23 -14.34 -1.79
N GLU A 66 -9.81 -15.44 -1.31
CA GLU A 66 -10.46 -15.50 0.01
C GLU A 66 -9.51 -15.12 1.15
N VAL A 67 -8.27 -15.62 1.11
CA VAL A 67 -7.31 -15.36 2.19
C VAL A 67 -6.78 -13.94 2.16
N LEU A 68 -6.57 -13.34 0.99
CA LEU A 68 -6.15 -11.94 0.89
C LEU A 68 -7.31 -10.99 1.20
N LEU A 69 -8.55 -11.37 0.88
CA LEU A 69 -9.73 -10.61 1.27
C LEU A 69 -9.91 -10.56 2.79
N ASP A 70 -9.75 -11.69 3.47
CA ASP A 70 -9.79 -11.75 4.95
C ASP A 70 -8.70 -10.84 5.56
N LEU A 71 -7.47 -10.91 5.04
CA LEU A 71 -6.37 -10.03 5.45
C LEU A 71 -6.66 -8.56 5.18
N GLN A 72 -7.28 -8.25 4.03
CA GLN A 72 -7.61 -6.88 3.65
C GLN A 72 -8.65 -6.24 4.56
N ARG A 73 -9.62 -7.04 4.99
CA ARG A 73 -10.64 -6.67 5.96
C ARG A 73 -10.07 -6.53 7.38
N GLY A 74 -8.81 -6.92 7.60
CA GLY A 74 -8.21 -6.90 8.93
C GLY A 74 -8.81 -7.96 9.86
N ILE A 75 -9.40 -9.03 9.32
CA ILE A 75 -9.95 -10.12 10.13
C ILE A 75 -8.79 -10.73 10.93
N PRO A 76 -8.93 -10.88 12.26
CA PRO A 76 -7.88 -11.45 13.09
C PRO A 76 -7.44 -12.83 12.61
N TRP A 77 -6.14 -13.09 12.69
CA TRP A 77 -5.59 -14.37 12.27
C TRP A 77 -6.04 -15.49 13.22
N ASP A 78 -7.02 -16.28 12.79
CA ASP A 78 -7.58 -17.41 13.54
C ASP A 78 -7.16 -18.78 12.95
N ASP A 79 -7.65 -19.86 13.57
CA ASP A 79 -7.38 -21.23 13.11
C ASP A 79 -7.92 -21.50 11.70
N LYS A 80 -9.02 -20.86 11.30
CA LYS A 80 -9.63 -21.05 9.97
C LYS A 80 -8.77 -20.42 8.89
N ILE A 81 -8.30 -19.19 9.09
CA ILE A 81 -7.35 -18.52 8.19
C ILE A 81 -6.04 -19.31 8.16
N GLN A 82 -5.54 -19.77 9.31
CA GLN A 82 -4.35 -20.62 9.38
C GLN A 82 -4.51 -21.90 8.56
N GLN A 83 -5.64 -22.61 8.68
CA GLN A 83 -5.92 -23.82 7.90
C GLN A 83 -6.00 -23.54 6.39
N ARG A 84 -6.62 -22.43 5.97
CA ARG A 84 -6.67 -22.02 4.55
C ARG A 84 -5.26 -21.80 3.99
N PHE A 85 -4.42 -21.03 4.69
CA PHE A 85 -3.01 -20.84 4.30
C PHE A 85 -2.23 -22.15 4.28
N SER A 86 -2.35 -22.99 5.31
CA SER A 86 -1.68 -24.29 5.38
C SER A 86 -2.07 -25.20 4.21
N LYS A 87 -3.35 -25.22 3.81
CA LYS A 87 -3.83 -25.96 2.65
C LYS A 87 -3.21 -25.44 1.35
N LEU A 88 -3.19 -24.13 1.14
CA LEU A 88 -2.57 -23.52 -0.04
C LEU A 88 -1.08 -23.85 -0.11
N MET A 89 -0.36 -23.69 1.01
CA MET A 89 1.06 -24.03 1.09
C MET A 89 1.32 -25.52 0.82
N SER A 90 0.48 -26.43 1.34
CA SER A 90 0.63 -27.87 1.10
C SER A 90 0.48 -28.26 -0.38
N LYS A 91 -0.21 -27.41 -1.17
CA LYS A 91 -0.35 -27.55 -2.63
C LYS A 91 0.78 -26.89 -3.41
N GLY A 92 1.76 -26.30 -2.75
CA GLY A 92 2.87 -25.61 -3.40
C GLY A 92 2.59 -24.16 -3.80
N ASN A 93 1.53 -23.53 -3.27
CA ASN A 93 1.23 -22.13 -3.59
C ASN A 93 2.33 -21.20 -3.03
N GLU A 94 3.16 -20.66 -3.92
CA GLU A 94 4.30 -19.81 -3.54
C GLU A 94 3.85 -18.46 -2.95
N HIS A 95 2.71 -17.91 -3.40
CA HIS A 95 2.18 -16.65 -2.87
C HIS A 95 1.81 -16.79 -1.38
N ALA A 96 1.09 -17.84 -1.03
CA ALA A 96 0.72 -18.19 0.34
C ALA A 96 1.97 -18.39 1.20
N MET A 97 2.98 -19.11 0.69
CA MET A 97 4.25 -19.31 1.38
C MET A 97 4.97 -17.99 1.65
N ILE A 98 5.04 -17.08 0.67
CA ILE A 98 5.70 -15.77 0.82
C ILE A 98 4.95 -14.91 1.84
N ILE A 99 3.63 -14.78 1.72
CA ILE A 99 2.82 -13.97 2.66
C ILE A 99 2.97 -14.52 4.08
N LYS A 100 2.86 -15.85 4.25
CA LYS A 100 2.98 -16.46 5.57
C LYS A 100 4.40 -16.35 6.13
N ALA A 101 5.43 -16.52 5.31
CA ALA A 101 6.82 -16.38 5.74
C ALA A 101 7.12 -14.95 6.18
N ARG A 102 6.63 -13.93 5.46
CA ARG A 102 6.82 -12.52 5.84
C ARG A 102 6.29 -12.22 7.24
N SER A 103 5.08 -12.68 7.58
CA SER A 103 4.53 -12.55 8.94
C SER A 103 5.29 -13.44 9.93
N GLY A 104 5.68 -14.64 9.50
CA GLY A 104 6.41 -15.61 10.31
C GLY A 104 7.79 -15.14 10.76
N LEU A 105 8.46 -14.29 9.97
CA LEU A 105 9.76 -13.70 10.32
C LEU A 105 9.69 -12.82 11.59
N LEU A 106 8.51 -12.30 11.94
CA LEU A 106 8.32 -11.52 13.17
C LEU A 106 8.40 -12.43 14.41
N ASN A 107 7.98 -13.69 14.29
CA ASN A 107 8.04 -14.67 15.38
C ASN A 107 9.47 -15.21 15.54
N ILE A 108 10.12 -14.85 16.65
CA ILE A 108 11.50 -15.22 16.97
C ILE A 108 11.75 -16.73 17.00
N GLU A 109 10.79 -17.53 17.49
CA GLU A 109 10.93 -18.98 17.63
C GLU A 109 10.87 -19.71 16.28
N LYS A 110 10.13 -19.14 15.31
CA LYS A 110 9.93 -19.73 13.99
C LYS A 110 10.71 -19.02 12.89
N ARG A 111 11.52 -18.02 13.24
CA ARG A 111 12.19 -17.15 12.27
C ARG A 111 13.10 -17.91 11.31
N SER A 112 13.91 -18.84 11.84
CA SER A 112 14.81 -19.66 11.01
C SER A 112 14.04 -20.49 9.97
N TYR A 113 12.94 -21.12 10.40
CA TYR A 113 12.05 -21.87 9.50
C TYR A 113 11.45 -20.98 8.40
N TRP A 114 10.92 -19.81 8.75
CA TRP A 114 10.32 -18.93 7.73
C TRP A 114 11.38 -18.33 6.78
N ALA A 115 12.60 -18.10 7.27
CA ALA A 115 13.72 -17.70 6.43
C ALA A 115 14.14 -18.82 5.47
N SER A 116 14.11 -20.10 5.89
CA SER A 116 14.40 -21.22 5.01
C SER A 116 13.34 -21.39 3.92
N VAL A 117 12.05 -21.21 4.24
CA VAL A 117 10.96 -21.23 3.24
C VAL A 117 11.20 -20.19 2.13
N LEU A 118 11.57 -18.96 2.49
CA LEU A 118 11.90 -17.93 1.49
C LEU A 118 13.17 -18.27 0.72
N THR A 119 14.13 -18.96 1.34
CA THR A 119 15.38 -19.35 0.69
C THR A 119 15.12 -20.42 -0.36
N ASP A 120 14.33 -21.44 -0.04
CA ASP A 120 13.94 -22.48 -0.98
C ASP A 120 13.22 -21.88 -2.20
N LEU A 121 12.34 -20.90 -2.00
CA LEU A 121 11.65 -20.20 -3.09
C LEU A 121 12.62 -19.33 -3.91
N MET A 122 13.52 -18.60 -3.26
CA MET A 122 14.57 -17.83 -3.93
C MET A 122 15.47 -18.74 -4.78
N GLU A 123 15.86 -19.90 -4.28
CA GLU A 123 16.69 -20.88 -5.00
C GLU A 123 15.97 -21.47 -6.21
N LYS A 124 14.64 -21.58 -6.15
CA LYS A 124 13.77 -21.92 -7.30
C LYS A 124 13.56 -20.76 -8.28
N GLY A 125 14.15 -19.60 -8.02
CA GLY A 125 14.09 -18.43 -8.90
C GLY A 125 12.93 -17.48 -8.64
N ASN A 126 12.21 -17.60 -7.52
CA ASN A 126 11.14 -16.67 -7.18
C ASN A 126 11.70 -15.29 -6.79
N PRO A 127 11.44 -14.21 -7.57
CA PRO A 127 12.05 -12.91 -7.33
C PRO A 127 11.49 -12.19 -6.10
N TYR A 128 10.24 -12.46 -5.71
CA TYR A 128 9.66 -11.87 -4.51
C TYR A 128 10.31 -12.44 -3.25
N ALA A 129 10.54 -13.75 -3.21
CA ALA A 129 11.27 -14.38 -2.11
C ALA A 129 12.70 -13.85 -2.01
N ALA A 130 13.39 -13.73 -3.15
CA ALA A 130 14.71 -13.10 -3.23
C ALA A 130 14.69 -11.65 -2.69
N TYR A 131 13.72 -10.84 -3.13
CA TYR A 131 13.58 -9.46 -2.68
C TYR A 131 13.42 -9.38 -1.16
N TRP A 132 12.56 -10.21 -0.56
CA TRP A 132 12.31 -10.19 0.88
C TRP A 132 13.53 -10.59 1.72
N LEU A 133 14.46 -11.38 1.15
CA LEU A 133 15.76 -11.75 1.75
C LEU A 133 16.92 -10.79 1.37
N SER A 134 16.66 -9.76 0.57
CA SER A 134 17.70 -8.89 0.00
C SER A 134 18.08 -7.69 0.86
N SER A 135 19.18 -7.02 0.49
CA SER A 135 19.64 -5.75 1.08
C SER A 135 18.63 -4.59 0.99
N LYS A 136 17.60 -4.68 0.14
CA LYS A 136 16.58 -3.63 -0.01
C LYS A 136 15.29 -3.90 0.76
N SER A 137 15.17 -5.08 1.38
CA SER A 137 14.01 -5.43 2.20
C SER A 137 14.17 -4.89 3.62
N ASN A 138 13.24 -4.04 4.02
CA ASN A 138 13.17 -3.55 5.40
C ASN A 138 12.95 -4.71 6.40
N ILE A 139 12.13 -5.70 6.04
CA ILE A 139 11.89 -6.90 6.86
C ILE A 139 13.20 -7.68 7.06
N CYS A 140 14.04 -7.80 6.03
CA CYS A 140 15.32 -8.48 6.17
C CYS A 140 16.20 -7.80 7.21
N HIS A 141 16.43 -6.49 7.06
CA HIS A 141 17.26 -5.73 8.01
C HIS A 141 16.67 -5.75 9.42
N MET A 142 15.34 -5.64 9.52
CA MET A 142 14.66 -5.62 10.81
C MET A 142 14.72 -6.96 11.53
N TYR A 143 14.71 -8.11 10.87
CA TYR A 143 14.55 -9.40 11.56
C TYR A 143 15.67 -10.42 11.31
N LEU A 144 16.33 -10.36 10.18
CA LEU A 144 17.37 -11.32 9.77
C LEU A 144 18.79 -10.73 9.84
N GLY A 145 18.91 -9.40 9.81
CA GLY A 145 20.20 -8.72 9.89
C GLY A 145 20.92 -8.98 11.22
N SER A 146 22.24 -9.15 11.18
CA SER A 146 23.05 -9.45 12.37
C SER A 146 23.09 -8.34 13.43
N ARG A 147 22.66 -7.12 13.07
CA ARG A 147 22.54 -5.99 14.00
C ARG A 147 21.20 -5.95 14.74
N ASN A 148 20.26 -6.84 14.43
CA ASN A 148 18.96 -6.90 15.09
C ASN A 148 19.09 -7.38 16.56
N LEU A 149 18.43 -6.69 17.49
CA LEU A 149 18.41 -7.05 18.92
C LEU A 149 17.76 -8.41 19.16
N GLY A 150 16.70 -8.73 18.43
CA GLY A 150 16.02 -10.02 18.50
C GLY A 150 16.91 -11.21 18.17
N ASN A 151 17.98 -11.05 17.38
CA ASN A 151 18.94 -12.12 17.12
C ASN A 151 19.85 -12.39 18.31
N LYS A 152 20.26 -11.33 19.04
CA LYS A 152 20.98 -11.49 20.31
C LYS A 152 20.12 -12.24 21.32
N VAL A 153 18.86 -11.82 21.46
CA VAL A 153 17.88 -12.50 22.33
C VAL A 153 17.67 -13.95 21.91
N ALA A 154 17.50 -14.22 20.61
CA ALA A 154 17.34 -15.58 20.10
C ALA A 154 18.52 -16.48 20.48
N LYS A 155 19.75 -15.96 20.32
CA LYS A 155 20.98 -16.66 20.70
C LYS A 155 21.06 -16.93 22.21
N ASP A 156 20.73 -15.94 23.04
CA ASP A 156 20.72 -16.09 24.50
C ASP A 156 19.67 -17.11 24.98
N LEU A 157 18.56 -17.24 24.23
CA LEU A 157 17.52 -18.25 24.43
C LEU A 157 17.89 -19.63 23.84
N GLY A 158 19.06 -19.78 23.21
CA GLY A 158 19.47 -21.03 22.57
C GLY A 158 18.67 -21.39 21.32
N LEU A 159 18.01 -20.42 20.69
CA LEU A 159 17.27 -20.61 19.44
C LEU A 159 18.22 -20.65 18.23
N ASP A 160 17.75 -21.25 17.13
CA ASP A 160 18.51 -21.31 15.88
C ASP A 160 18.63 -19.93 15.24
N THR A 161 19.85 -19.40 15.20
CA THR A 161 20.21 -18.16 14.51
C THR A 161 21.07 -18.38 13.27
N SER A 162 21.02 -19.57 12.67
CA SER A 162 21.82 -19.95 11.50
C SER A 162 21.60 -19.07 10.26
N TYR A 163 20.54 -18.25 10.24
CA TYR A 163 20.28 -17.27 9.21
C TYR A 163 21.12 -15.99 9.34
N GLU A 164 21.75 -15.74 10.48
CA GLU A 164 22.57 -14.55 10.71
C GLU A 164 23.67 -14.42 9.65
N ASN A 165 23.79 -13.23 9.07
CA ASN A 165 24.77 -12.89 8.02
C ASN A 165 24.61 -13.61 6.67
N LYS A 166 23.63 -14.52 6.51
CA LYS A 166 23.34 -15.16 5.21
C LYS A 166 22.56 -14.25 4.27
N TYR A 167 21.67 -13.44 4.84
CA TYR A 167 20.71 -12.63 4.10
C TYR A 167 21.03 -11.14 4.17
N CYS A 168 20.19 -10.35 3.51
CA CYS A 168 20.26 -8.90 3.44
C CYS A 168 21.47 -8.39 2.64
N THR A 169 21.88 -9.15 1.63
CA THR A 169 23.03 -8.85 0.78
C THR A 169 22.61 -8.26 -0.57
N GLU A 170 23.52 -7.51 -1.17
CA GLU A 170 23.33 -6.97 -2.50
C GLU A 170 23.30 -8.07 -3.58
N ALA A 171 24.05 -9.16 -3.38
CA ALA A 171 24.01 -10.30 -4.28
C ALA A 171 22.60 -10.93 -4.37
N ILE A 172 21.90 -11.05 -3.24
CA ILE A 172 20.50 -11.51 -3.22
C ILE A 172 19.57 -10.49 -3.89
N TYR A 173 19.84 -9.19 -3.71
CA TYR A 173 19.07 -8.16 -4.41
C TYR A 173 19.18 -8.28 -5.93
N GLN A 174 20.39 -8.48 -6.45
CA GLN A 174 20.59 -8.64 -7.90
C GLN A 174 19.88 -9.88 -8.46
N LYS A 175 19.77 -10.99 -7.68
CA LYS A 175 18.93 -12.13 -8.04
C LYS A 175 17.44 -11.74 -8.15
N ALA A 176 16.94 -10.93 -7.22
CA ALA A 176 15.57 -10.43 -7.27
C ALA A 176 15.34 -9.57 -8.52
N VAL A 177 16.26 -8.64 -8.81
CA VAL A 177 16.20 -7.77 -10.00
C VAL A 177 16.19 -8.60 -11.29
N GLU A 178 17.02 -9.63 -11.40
CA GLU A 178 17.06 -10.53 -12.55
C GLU A 178 15.72 -11.28 -12.73
N GLY A 179 15.18 -11.86 -11.66
CA GLY A 179 13.87 -12.53 -11.74
C GLY A 179 12.74 -11.55 -12.06
N PHE A 180 12.78 -10.30 -11.56
CA PHE A 180 11.81 -9.27 -11.95
C PHE A 180 11.95 -8.86 -13.41
N LYS A 181 13.14 -8.85 -14.01
CA LYS A 181 13.30 -8.65 -15.47
C LYS A 181 12.58 -9.73 -16.26
N ASN A 182 12.66 -10.98 -15.82
CA ASN A 182 11.97 -12.10 -16.46
C ASN A 182 10.44 -11.96 -16.35
N LEU A 183 9.91 -11.65 -15.16
CA LEU A 183 8.48 -11.40 -14.96
C LEU A 183 7.98 -10.18 -15.76
N ALA A 184 8.76 -9.10 -15.78
CA ALA A 184 8.42 -7.89 -16.51
C ALA A 184 8.34 -8.14 -18.03
N ALA A 185 9.26 -8.97 -18.57
CA ALA A 185 9.25 -9.41 -19.97
C ALA A 185 8.04 -10.28 -20.32
N GLN A 186 7.43 -10.94 -19.34
CA GLN A 186 6.19 -11.70 -19.48
C GLN A 186 4.93 -10.83 -19.29
N GLY A 187 5.09 -9.52 -19.07
CA GLY A 187 3.98 -8.59 -18.93
C GLY A 187 3.54 -8.33 -17.48
N ASP A 188 4.23 -8.82 -16.45
CA ASP A 188 3.86 -8.53 -15.06
C ASP A 188 4.09 -7.03 -14.74
N LEU A 189 2.99 -6.30 -14.54
CA LEU A 189 2.99 -4.86 -14.29
C LEU A 189 3.66 -4.49 -12.96
N ARG A 190 3.58 -5.35 -11.95
CA ARG A 190 4.21 -5.12 -10.63
C ARG A 190 5.72 -5.21 -10.74
N ALA A 191 6.22 -6.20 -11.48
CA ALA A 191 7.64 -6.36 -11.78
C ALA A 191 8.17 -5.21 -12.66
N GLN A 192 7.41 -4.81 -13.68
CA GLN A 192 7.76 -3.64 -14.49
C GLN A 192 7.87 -2.38 -13.63
N TYR A 193 6.90 -2.16 -12.73
CA TYR A 193 6.92 -1.00 -11.85
C TYR A 193 8.06 -1.06 -10.82
N PHE A 194 8.34 -2.25 -10.27
CA PHE A 194 9.51 -2.46 -9.42
C PHE A 194 10.80 -2.02 -10.13
N LEU A 195 11.01 -2.46 -11.37
CA LEU A 195 12.21 -2.11 -12.15
C LEU A 195 12.26 -0.62 -12.52
N LEU A 196 11.11 0.01 -12.74
CA LEU A 196 11.03 1.46 -12.96
C LEU A 196 11.58 2.22 -11.75
N LYS A 197 11.18 1.84 -10.53
CA LYS A 197 11.66 2.45 -9.28
C LYS A 197 13.12 2.11 -9.00
N ASP A 198 13.56 0.89 -9.30
CA ASP A 198 14.96 0.48 -9.14
C ASP A 198 15.90 1.34 -10.00
N LYS A 199 15.48 1.68 -11.22
CA LYS A 199 16.20 2.62 -12.10
C LYS A 199 16.16 4.08 -11.63
N GLY A 200 15.38 4.40 -10.59
CA GLY A 200 15.22 5.76 -10.06
C GLY A 200 14.51 6.71 -11.02
N LEU A 201 13.71 6.18 -11.95
CA LEU A 201 13.02 7.00 -12.96
C LEU A 201 12.02 7.98 -12.32
N ASP A 202 11.41 7.58 -11.20
CA ASP A 202 10.50 8.40 -10.38
C ASP A 202 11.16 9.66 -9.79
N LYS A 203 12.50 9.66 -9.71
CA LYS A 203 13.33 10.75 -9.17
C LYS A 203 14.12 11.49 -10.24
N SER A 204 14.05 11.06 -11.50
CA SER A 204 14.81 11.65 -12.59
C SER A 204 14.13 12.91 -13.12
N VAL A 205 14.85 14.03 -13.08
CA VAL A 205 14.38 15.31 -13.64
C VAL A 205 14.50 15.31 -15.16
N GLU A 206 15.59 14.75 -15.68
CA GLU A 206 15.85 14.66 -17.13
C GLU A 206 14.86 13.75 -17.85
N LYS A 207 14.42 12.69 -17.16
CA LYS A 207 13.48 11.69 -17.71
C LYS A 207 12.07 11.83 -17.16
N ARG A 208 11.69 13.05 -16.73
CA ARG A 208 10.39 13.28 -16.11
C ARG A 208 9.22 12.94 -17.03
N GLU A 209 9.30 13.34 -18.30
CA GLU A 209 8.26 13.01 -19.29
C GLU A 209 8.14 11.50 -19.52
N GLU A 210 9.26 10.77 -19.59
CA GLU A 210 9.29 9.30 -19.68
C GLU A 210 8.59 8.66 -18.47
N TYR A 211 8.86 9.17 -17.26
CA TYR A 211 8.18 8.72 -16.04
C TYR A 211 6.67 8.93 -16.09
N ILE A 212 6.19 10.10 -16.54
CA ILE A 212 4.76 10.38 -16.63
C ILE A 212 4.08 9.48 -17.68
N LYS A 213 4.72 9.24 -18.83
CA LYS A 213 4.22 8.30 -19.84
C LYS A 213 4.08 6.88 -19.29
N GLU A 214 5.04 6.43 -18.48
CA GLU A 214 4.94 5.12 -17.82
C GLU A 214 3.79 5.08 -16.80
N ILE A 215 3.57 6.14 -16.01
CA ILE A 215 2.41 6.22 -15.10
C ILE A 215 1.10 6.07 -15.87
N ILE A 216 0.97 6.77 -17.00
CA ILE A 216 -0.19 6.70 -17.88
C ILE A 216 -0.36 5.27 -18.41
N ARG A 217 0.71 4.66 -18.96
CA ARG A 217 0.69 3.28 -19.47
C ARG A 217 0.21 2.27 -18.41
N PHE A 218 0.66 2.40 -17.17
CA PHE A 218 0.21 1.55 -16.07
C PHE A 218 -1.27 1.79 -15.73
N ALA A 219 -1.72 3.05 -15.73
CA ALA A 219 -3.10 3.41 -15.46
C ALA A 219 -4.07 2.96 -16.57
N GLU A 220 -3.64 3.01 -17.84
CA GLU A 220 -4.35 2.43 -18.99
C GLU A 220 -4.47 0.90 -18.89
N SER A 221 -3.49 0.26 -18.24
CA SER A 221 -3.53 -1.17 -17.91
C SER A 221 -4.24 -1.47 -16.58
N HIS A 222 -4.96 -0.49 -16.02
CA HIS A 222 -5.70 -0.56 -14.75
C HIS A 222 -4.87 -0.89 -13.50
N TYR A 223 -3.54 -0.73 -13.58
CA TYR A 223 -2.63 -0.84 -12.45
C TYR A 223 -2.30 0.54 -11.89
N TYR A 224 -3.04 0.98 -10.88
CA TYR A 224 -3.00 2.37 -10.39
C TYR A 224 -1.95 2.65 -9.31
N LYS A 225 -1.20 1.65 -8.85
CA LYS A 225 -0.15 1.87 -7.83
C LYS A 225 0.88 2.95 -8.22
N PRO A 226 1.39 3.02 -9.47
CA PRO A 226 2.30 4.08 -9.90
C PRO A 226 1.65 5.46 -9.88
N LEU A 227 0.38 5.55 -10.29
CA LEU A 227 -0.40 6.78 -10.24
C LEU A 227 -0.58 7.26 -8.80
N MET A 228 -0.86 6.37 -7.85
CA MET A 228 -0.99 6.73 -6.43
C MET A 228 0.32 7.25 -5.84
N ASP A 229 1.44 6.60 -6.16
CA ASP A 229 2.77 7.05 -5.73
C ASP A 229 3.09 8.44 -6.33
N TYR A 230 2.72 8.69 -7.59
CA TYR A 230 2.81 10.01 -8.22
C TYR A 230 1.95 11.07 -7.50
N LEU A 231 0.67 10.76 -7.24
CA LEU A 231 -0.27 11.67 -6.58
C LEU A 231 0.18 12.07 -5.18
N HIS A 232 0.94 11.22 -4.50
CA HIS A 232 1.57 11.57 -3.22
C HIS A 232 2.59 12.71 -3.38
N THR A 233 3.33 12.77 -4.50
CA THR A 233 4.32 13.83 -4.77
C THR A 233 3.68 15.20 -4.96
N LEU A 234 2.38 15.27 -5.28
CA LEU A 234 1.62 16.51 -5.42
C LEU A 234 1.26 17.15 -4.07
N LYS A 235 1.39 16.39 -2.98
CA LYS A 235 0.98 16.78 -1.63
C LYS A 235 2.17 17.16 -0.75
N LYS A 236 1.89 17.88 0.34
CA LYS A 236 2.84 18.21 1.41
C LYS A 236 2.23 17.87 2.77
N PRO A 237 3.05 17.64 3.80
CA PRO A 237 2.59 17.53 5.17
C PRO A 237 1.87 18.81 5.64
N SER A 238 0.78 18.63 6.38
CA SER A 238 0.02 19.67 7.07
C SER A 238 -0.39 19.17 8.47
N ARG A 239 -0.96 20.05 9.29
CA ARG A 239 -1.44 19.67 10.65
C ARG A 239 -2.52 18.60 10.64
N ARG A 240 -3.26 18.46 9.53
CA ARG A 240 -4.38 17.52 9.37
C ARG A 240 -4.04 16.35 8.45
N GLY A 241 -2.75 16.10 8.21
CA GLY A 241 -2.29 15.02 7.33
C GLY A 241 -1.61 15.56 6.08
N LEU A 242 -2.04 15.13 4.89
CA LEU A 242 -1.47 15.56 3.62
C LEU A 242 -2.44 16.48 2.88
N GLU A 243 -1.93 17.61 2.39
CA GLU A 243 -2.69 18.55 1.56
C GLU A 243 -1.99 18.80 0.23
N PHE A 244 -2.75 19.10 -0.83
CA PHE A 244 -2.17 19.49 -2.11
C PHE A 244 -1.36 20.77 -1.99
N ARG A 245 -0.21 20.83 -2.67
CA ARG A 245 0.70 21.98 -2.55
C ARG A 245 0.13 23.25 -3.21
N THR A 246 -0.66 23.08 -4.27
CA THR A 246 -1.30 24.17 -5.04
C THR A 246 -2.73 23.77 -5.42
N LYS A 247 -3.50 24.74 -5.95
CA LYS A 247 -4.86 24.50 -6.43
C LYS A 247 -4.85 23.64 -7.71
N GLU A 248 -3.90 23.91 -8.59
CA GLU A 248 -3.72 23.21 -9.87
C GLU A 248 -3.37 21.74 -9.63
N PHE A 249 -2.53 21.43 -8.64
CA PHE A 249 -2.24 20.05 -8.23
C PHE A 249 -3.43 19.36 -7.61
N ARG A 250 -4.30 20.10 -6.92
CA ARG A 250 -5.56 19.56 -6.42
C ARG A 250 -6.49 19.19 -7.56
N GLU A 251 -6.66 20.08 -8.55
CA GLU A 251 -7.49 19.83 -9.73
C GLU A 251 -6.98 18.61 -10.50
N LEU A 252 -5.70 18.60 -10.90
CA LEU A 252 -5.06 17.44 -11.53
C LEU A 252 -5.23 16.17 -10.70
N GLY A 253 -4.97 16.26 -9.39
CA GLY A 253 -5.04 15.11 -8.51
C GLY A 253 -6.43 14.51 -8.42
N LEU A 254 -7.47 15.34 -8.31
CA LEU A 254 -8.86 14.89 -8.27
C LEU A 254 -9.29 14.24 -9.59
N ASP A 255 -8.90 14.79 -10.73
CA ASP A 255 -9.20 14.18 -12.04
C ASP A 255 -8.54 12.81 -12.19
N LEU A 256 -7.27 12.68 -11.79
CA LEU A 256 -6.57 11.39 -11.81
C LEU A 256 -7.18 10.38 -10.82
N TYR A 257 -7.63 10.81 -9.64
CA TYR A 257 -8.36 9.93 -8.74
C TYR A 257 -9.69 9.48 -9.35
N ARG A 258 -10.42 10.35 -10.05
CA ARG A 258 -11.69 10.01 -10.72
C ARG A 258 -11.50 8.93 -11.78
N VAL A 259 -10.45 9.04 -12.60
CA VAL A 259 -10.11 7.99 -13.58
C VAL A 259 -9.89 6.65 -12.89
N ALA A 260 -9.08 6.59 -11.83
CA ALA A 260 -8.82 5.35 -11.10
C ALA A 260 -10.07 4.80 -10.39
N SER A 261 -10.86 5.68 -9.77
CA SER A 261 -12.12 5.38 -9.09
C SER A 261 -13.15 4.78 -10.05
N ASN A 262 -13.25 5.32 -11.27
CA ASN A 262 -14.13 4.79 -12.30
C ASN A 262 -13.75 3.39 -12.79
N ASN A 263 -12.54 2.95 -12.50
CA ASN A 263 -12.03 1.60 -12.76
C ASN A 263 -11.97 0.75 -11.48
N TYR A 264 -12.84 1.04 -10.52
CA TYR A 264 -13.01 0.29 -9.28
C TYR A 264 -11.82 0.26 -8.31
N TYR A 265 -10.84 1.15 -8.47
CA TYR A 265 -9.68 1.17 -7.58
C TYR A 265 -10.03 1.84 -6.24
N THR A 266 -10.35 1.02 -5.24
CA THR A 266 -10.86 1.48 -3.93
C THR A 266 -9.99 2.51 -3.21
N PRO A 267 -8.63 2.46 -3.26
CA PRO A 267 -7.84 3.51 -2.63
C PRO A 267 -8.04 4.91 -3.24
N ALA A 268 -8.40 5.00 -4.52
CA ALA A 268 -8.76 6.29 -5.14
C ALA A 268 -10.18 6.73 -4.76
N MET A 269 -11.14 5.79 -4.68
CA MET A 269 -12.49 6.08 -4.21
C MET A 269 -12.49 6.67 -2.80
N SER A 270 -11.76 6.06 -1.87
CA SER A 270 -11.64 6.54 -0.48
C SER A 270 -11.20 8.00 -0.42
N ILE A 271 -10.23 8.39 -1.26
CA ILE A 271 -9.76 9.77 -1.30
C ILE A 271 -10.83 10.69 -1.89
N LEU A 272 -11.48 10.32 -2.99
CA LEU A 272 -12.52 11.14 -3.61
C LEU A 272 -13.73 11.35 -2.74
N MET A 273 -14.15 10.36 -1.96
CA MET A 273 -15.32 10.48 -1.09
C MET A 273 -15.15 11.62 -0.08
N ALA A 274 -13.92 11.89 0.38
CA ALA A 274 -13.62 13.04 1.24
C ALA A 274 -13.72 14.41 0.53
N TYR A 275 -13.76 14.44 -0.80
CA TYR A 275 -13.86 15.66 -1.62
C TYR A 275 -15.21 15.80 -2.36
N GLU A 276 -15.92 14.69 -2.59
CA GLU A 276 -17.17 14.60 -3.34
C GLU A 276 -18.27 13.98 -2.47
N THR A 277 -18.59 14.64 -1.36
CA THR A 277 -19.53 14.15 -0.33
C THR A 277 -20.93 13.87 -0.88
N ASP A 278 -21.36 14.63 -1.88
CA ASP A 278 -22.69 14.52 -2.49
C ASP A 278 -22.76 13.47 -3.62
N ASN A 279 -21.64 12.80 -3.94
CA ASN A 279 -21.58 11.83 -5.04
C ASN A 279 -22.09 10.45 -4.61
N HIS A 280 -23.40 10.27 -4.57
CA HIS A 280 -24.04 9.00 -4.21
C HIS A 280 -23.57 7.80 -5.08
N THR A 281 -23.27 8.02 -6.36
CA THR A 281 -22.76 6.97 -7.26
C THR A 281 -21.40 6.46 -6.80
N LEU A 282 -20.51 7.36 -6.38
CA LEU A 282 -19.20 6.99 -5.81
C LEU A 282 -19.37 6.17 -4.52
N TYR A 283 -20.23 6.60 -3.60
CA TYR A 283 -20.49 5.88 -2.34
C TYR A 283 -21.06 4.48 -2.61
N ASN A 284 -22.02 4.35 -3.52
CA ASN A 284 -22.59 3.07 -3.91
C ASN A 284 -21.53 2.13 -4.51
N ARG A 285 -20.66 2.63 -5.39
CA ARG A 285 -19.55 1.83 -5.93
C ARG A 285 -18.56 1.42 -4.84
N MET A 286 -18.25 2.29 -3.89
CA MET A 286 -17.37 1.95 -2.77
C MET A 286 -17.97 0.86 -1.88
N LYS A 287 -19.28 0.95 -1.58
CA LYS A 287 -20.03 -0.11 -0.89
C LYS A 287 -19.97 -1.43 -1.66
N GLN A 288 -20.32 -1.41 -2.95
CA GLN A 288 -20.28 -2.59 -3.81
C GLN A 288 -18.88 -3.21 -3.87
N SER A 289 -17.83 -2.38 -3.89
CA SER A 289 -16.43 -2.83 -3.89
C SER A 289 -15.95 -3.37 -2.54
N GLY A 290 -16.80 -3.34 -1.50
CA GLY A 290 -16.49 -3.80 -0.15
C GLY A 290 -15.42 -2.99 0.57
N GLY A 291 -15.27 -1.70 0.23
CA GLY A 291 -14.25 -0.86 0.83
C GLY A 291 -14.67 -0.29 2.18
N ARG A 292 -13.80 -0.43 3.20
CA ARG A 292 -14.11 -0.04 4.59
C ARG A 292 -14.44 1.44 4.77
N TYR A 293 -13.86 2.30 3.92
CA TYR A 293 -14.09 3.74 3.97
C TYR A 293 -15.56 4.13 3.71
N TYR A 294 -16.34 3.30 3.02
CA TYR A 294 -17.79 3.52 2.88
C TYR A 294 -18.45 3.63 4.26
N PHE A 295 -18.20 2.67 5.14
CA PHE A 295 -18.80 2.64 6.48
C PHE A 295 -18.36 3.84 7.30
N TRP A 296 -17.07 4.19 7.30
CA TRP A 296 -16.58 5.36 8.01
C TRP A 296 -17.23 6.66 7.53
N ALA A 297 -17.42 6.82 6.23
CA ALA A 297 -18.12 7.97 5.68
C ALA A 297 -19.61 7.99 6.06
N MET A 298 -20.27 6.82 6.13
CA MET A 298 -21.65 6.73 6.62
C MET A 298 -21.78 7.09 8.11
N ALA A 299 -20.80 6.71 8.95
CA ALA A 299 -20.83 7.02 10.37
C ALA A 299 -20.39 8.42 10.75
N ILE A 300 -19.45 9.02 10.03
CA ILE A 300 -18.86 10.30 10.41
C ILE A 300 -19.49 11.44 9.60
N ASP A 301 -19.56 11.29 8.28
CA ASP A 301 -19.92 12.39 7.39
C ASP A 301 -21.42 12.43 7.07
N ARG A 302 -22.11 11.28 7.15
CA ARG A 302 -23.50 11.11 6.69
C ARG A 302 -24.43 10.49 7.73
N SER A 303 -24.04 10.47 9.00
CA SER A 303 -24.84 9.86 10.08
C SER A 303 -26.23 10.49 10.18
N ASP A 304 -26.32 11.81 9.99
CA ASP A 304 -27.56 12.58 10.06
C ASP A 304 -28.53 12.30 8.89
N GLU A 305 -28.05 11.68 7.82
CA GLU A 305 -28.88 11.26 6.68
C GLU A 305 -29.58 9.91 6.93
N LEU A 306 -29.15 9.19 7.97
CA LEU A 306 -29.61 7.83 8.27
C LEU A 306 -30.63 7.81 9.40
N THR A 307 -31.69 7.04 9.20
CA THR A 307 -32.57 6.63 10.30
C THR A 307 -31.86 5.67 11.27
N GLU A 308 -32.35 5.57 12.50
CA GLU A 308 -31.81 4.61 13.49
C GLU A 308 -31.80 3.16 12.97
N LYS A 309 -32.83 2.78 12.22
CA LYS A 309 -32.88 1.46 11.56
C LYS A 309 -31.76 1.30 10.52
N GLU A 310 -31.49 2.33 9.72
CA GLU A 310 -30.43 2.27 8.70
C GLU A 310 -29.05 2.24 9.35
N LYS A 311 -28.80 3.03 10.40
CA LYS A 311 -27.56 2.98 11.18
C LYS A 311 -27.34 1.57 11.74
N TYR A 312 -28.36 0.98 12.35
CA TYR A 312 -28.30 -0.40 12.84
C TYR A 312 -27.94 -1.38 11.70
N CYS A 313 -28.60 -1.30 10.54
CA CYS A 313 -28.27 -2.17 9.41
C CYS A 313 -26.85 -1.98 8.87
N HIS A 314 -26.30 -0.75 8.88
CA HIS A 314 -24.89 -0.52 8.54
C HIS A 314 -23.95 -1.15 9.56
N ALA A 315 -24.26 -1.08 10.86
CA ALA A 315 -23.48 -1.74 11.91
C ALA A 315 -23.50 -3.27 11.77
N VAL A 316 -24.67 -3.86 11.49
CA VAL A 316 -24.78 -5.31 11.22
C VAL A 316 -23.98 -5.69 9.97
N LEU A 317 -24.11 -4.93 8.87
CA LEU A 317 -23.35 -5.19 7.65
C LEU A 317 -21.83 -5.16 7.91
N PHE A 318 -21.36 -4.12 8.62
CA PHE A 318 -19.96 -3.97 9.00
C PHE A 318 -19.46 -5.17 9.83
N GLU A 319 -20.22 -5.57 10.86
CA GLU A 319 -19.88 -6.73 11.68
C GLU A 319 -19.76 -8.01 10.86
N LYS A 320 -20.70 -8.28 9.95
CA LYS A 320 -20.66 -9.50 9.15
C LYS A 320 -19.45 -9.53 8.21
N ILE A 321 -19.06 -8.39 7.64
CA ILE A 321 -17.94 -8.27 6.69
C ILE A 321 -16.59 -8.28 7.40
N TYR A 322 -16.40 -7.45 8.42
CA TYR A 322 -15.10 -7.19 9.06
C TYR A 322 -14.87 -7.98 10.34
N LYS A 323 -15.90 -8.67 10.86
CA LYS A 323 -15.88 -9.37 12.17
C LYS A 323 -15.54 -8.42 13.32
N ASP A 324 -16.11 -7.23 13.24
CA ASP A 324 -15.79 -6.08 14.07
C ASP A 324 -17.08 -5.38 14.49
N ILE A 325 -17.18 -4.99 15.75
CA ILE A 325 -18.38 -4.40 16.35
C ILE A 325 -18.27 -2.88 16.56
N ASP A 326 -17.20 -2.25 16.08
CA ASP A 326 -16.89 -0.81 16.27
C ASP A 326 -18.05 0.15 15.93
N PHE A 327 -18.99 -0.26 15.08
CA PHE A 327 -20.11 0.57 14.65
C PHE A 327 -21.33 0.52 15.59
N TYR A 328 -21.42 -0.46 16.49
CA TYR A 328 -22.47 -0.44 17.52
C TYR A 328 -22.08 0.53 18.63
N GLY A 329 -22.96 1.48 18.94
CA GLY A 329 -22.66 2.54 19.89
C GLY A 329 -21.43 3.39 19.51
N PHE A 330 -21.16 3.52 18.19
CA PHE A 330 -20.03 4.29 17.65
C PHE A 330 -19.96 5.70 18.25
N ASP A 331 -21.12 6.34 18.36
CA ASP A 331 -21.35 7.51 19.19
C ASP A 331 -22.72 7.39 19.89
N SER A 332 -23.11 8.42 20.66
CA SER A 332 -24.39 8.43 21.37
C SER A 332 -25.64 8.37 20.48
N GLY A 333 -25.48 8.54 19.17
CA GLY A 333 -26.54 8.49 18.17
C GLY A 333 -26.51 7.25 17.27
N TRP A 334 -25.69 6.24 17.58
CA TRP A 334 -25.69 4.93 16.91
C TRP A 334 -26.33 3.85 17.80
N PRO A 335 -27.19 2.97 17.25
CA PRO A 335 -27.82 1.89 18.01
C PRO A 335 -26.81 0.91 18.64
N GLU A 336 -27.18 0.36 19.78
CA GLU A 336 -26.48 -0.74 20.42
C GLU A 336 -26.81 -2.08 19.77
N LYS A 337 -25.95 -3.07 20.02
CA LYS A 337 -26.18 -4.42 19.53
C LYS A 337 -27.37 -5.04 20.28
N GLY A 338 -28.41 -5.38 19.53
CA GLY A 338 -29.64 -5.96 20.05
C GLY A 338 -30.81 -4.97 20.19
N ASP A 339 -30.60 -3.69 19.88
CA ASP A 339 -31.69 -2.69 19.82
C ASP A 339 -32.78 -3.07 18.80
N TYR A 340 -32.40 -3.84 17.79
CA TYR A 340 -33.26 -4.35 16.74
C TYR A 340 -32.99 -5.83 16.46
N ASP A 341 -33.93 -6.49 15.79
CA ASP A 341 -33.71 -7.83 15.22
C ASP A 341 -32.92 -7.70 13.90
N GLU A 342 -31.82 -8.46 13.76
CA GLU A 342 -31.01 -8.47 12.53
C GLU A 342 -31.83 -8.77 11.27
N SER A 343 -32.96 -9.49 11.38
CA SER A 343 -33.83 -9.85 10.26
C SER A 343 -34.48 -8.65 9.57
N ILE A 344 -34.50 -7.47 10.21
CA ILE A 344 -35.01 -6.25 9.57
C ILE A 344 -34.07 -5.71 8.49
N CYS A 345 -32.82 -6.21 8.48
CA CYS A 345 -31.76 -5.85 7.56
C CYS A 345 -31.55 -6.98 6.55
N ASN A 346 -31.43 -6.63 5.26
CA ASN A 346 -31.28 -7.63 4.20
C ASN A 346 -29.80 -7.98 3.95
N ILE A 347 -29.06 -8.25 5.02
CA ILE A 347 -27.59 -8.28 5.02
C ILE A 347 -27.03 -9.37 4.13
N ASP A 348 -27.59 -10.57 4.16
CA ASP A 348 -27.11 -11.68 3.33
C ASP A 348 -27.24 -11.38 1.84
N LYS A 349 -28.34 -10.72 1.44
CA LYS A 349 -28.52 -10.27 0.06
C LYS A 349 -27.51 -9.18 -0.29
N GLU A 350 -27.32 -8.20 0.59
CA GLU A 350 -26.34 -7.13 0.35
C GLU A 350 -24.93 -7.68 0.18
N ILE A 351 -24.49 -8.59 1.06
CA ILE A 351 -23.17 -9.23 0.94
C ILE A 351 -23.04 -10.04 -0.35
N ALA A 352 -24.10 -10.74 -0.78
CA ALA A 352 -24.10 -11.53 -2.01
C ALA A 352 -23.99 -10.67 -3.28
N GLU A 353 -24.46 -9.42 -3.24
CA GLU A 353 -24.38 -8.47 -4.36
C GLU A 353 -23.04 -7.71 -4.40
N MET A 354 -22.32 -7.68 -3.28
CA MET A 354 -21.00 -7.05 -3.22
C MET A 354 -19.97 -7.81 -4.05
N LYS A 355 -19.02 -7.05 -4.58
CA LYS A 355 -17.91 -7.52 -5.40
C LYS A 355 -16.61 -6.98 -4.79
N PRO A 356 -16.06 -7.63 -3.75
CA PRO A 356 -14.95 -7.08 -3.01
C PRO A 356 -13.66 -7.01 -3.84
N MET A 357 -13.01 -5.85 -3.83
CA MET A 357 -11.73 -5.65 -4.54
C MET A 357 -10.56 -5.96 -3.63
N ILE A 358 -9.51 -6.58 -4.18
CA ILE A 358 -8.25 -6.85 -3.45
C ILE A 358 -7.15 -6.00 -4.06
N TYR A 359 -6.47 -5.20 -3.25
CA TYR A 359 -5.32 -4.41 -3.70
C TYR A 359 -4.03 -4.73 -2.91
N ILE A 360 -4.09 -5.69 -1.98
CA ILE A 360 -2.90 -6.29 -1.38
C ILE A 360 -2.12 -7.05 -2.46
N ASP A 361 -0.86 -6.68 -2.62
CA ASP A 361 0.10 -7.37 -3.47
C ASP A 361 1.35 -7.82 -2.71
N TYR A 362 2.29 -8.41 -3.45
CA TYR A 362 3.56 -8.89 -2.91
C TYR A 362 4.42 -7.80 -2.26
N PHE A 363 4.21 -6.51 -2.56
CA PHE A 363 5.00 -5.39 -2.04
C PHE A 363 4.28 -4.60 -0.95
N THR A 364 2.98 -4.81 -0.78
CA THR A 364 2.16 -4.17 0.23
C THR A 364 2.71 -4.50 1.60
N LYS A 365 3.05 -3.47 2.40
CA LYS A 365 3.57 -3.65 3.77
C LYS A 365 2.53 -4.40 4.62
N SER A 366 3.00 -5.31 5.48
CA SER A 366 2.14 -6.11 6.36
C SER A 366 1.19 -5.25 7.19
N ASP A 367 1.68 -4.11 7.69
CA ASP A 367 0.92 -3.20 8.55
C ASP A 367 -0.21 -2.47 7.80
N ASN A 368 -0.20 -2.55 6.46
CA ASN A 368 -1.21 -1.96 5.59
C ASN A 368 -2.18 -3.00 5.01
N TRP A 369 -2.06 -4.28 5.39
CA TRP A 369 -2.98 -5.30 4.86
C TRP A 369 -4.42 -4.99 5.30
N GLY A 370 -4.70 -4.77 6.58
CA GLY A 370 -6.06 -4.54 7.10
C GLY A 370 -6.70 -3.17 6.83
N GLN A 371 -6.21 -2.40 5.86
CA GLN A 371 -6.65 -1.01 5.60
C GLN A 371 -7.66 -0.88 4.45
N GLY A 372 -8.19 -1.99 3.91
CA GLY A 372 -8.97 -1.97 2.66
C GLY A 372 -10.45 -2.12 2.73
#